data_AF-A0AAW2JGZ4-F1
#
_entry.id   AF-A0AAW2JGZ4-F1
#
_cell.length_a   1.000
_cell.length_b   1.000
_cell.length_c   1.000
_cell.angle_alpha   90.00
_cell.angle_beta   90.00
_cell.angle_gamma   90.00
#
_symmetry.space_group_name_H-M   'P 1'
#
loop_
_entity.id
_entity.type
_entity.pdbx_description
1 polymer ?
#
loop_
_entity_poly.entity_id
_entity_poly.type
_entity_poly.pdbx_seq_one_letter_code
_entity_poly.pdbx_strand_id
1 'polypeptide(L)'
;MKLGVCIELAEDSAAAAPLCLLDHLTLLIQLESFKCVIVNPTREFQVVARPDSISIFPSTLRKITLGGCGFPWEDMKILAQLPNLEALKLRCYAFQGPEWELDEEDFIRLKFLLLEDMDIVEWRASGQILQRLEHLVVRHCYNLQEIPYGIDYITTLQGLEVVDCRPSVVDSALRIKEMQEDLSNDDLQVLIESTWNEKTTKN
;
A
#
# COMPACT_ATOMS: atom_id res chain seq x y z
N MET A 1 -18.95 -1.37 10.76
CA MET A 1 -18.30 -2.44 11.58
C MET A 1 -16.81 -2.52 11.25
N LYS A 2 -15.94 -2.92 12.20
CA LYS A 2 -14.50 -3.11 11.96
C LYS A 2 -14.07 -4.52 12.40
N LEU A 3 -13.21 -5.17 11.62
CA LEU A 3 -12.64 -6.48 11.94
C LEU A 3 -11.11 -6.41 11.81
N GLY A 4 -10.43 -6.94 12.81
CA GLY A 4 -8.98 -7.12 12.81
C GLY A 4 -8.64 -8.57 13.10
N VAL A 5 -7.75 -9.14 12.30
CA VAL A 5 -7.21 -10.49 12.46
C VAL A 5 -5.70 -10.39 12.57
N CYS A 6 -5.14 -11.04 13.58
CA CYS A 6 -3.71 -11.15 13.81
C CYS A 6 -3.37 -12.64 13.82
N ILE A 7 -2.46 -13.07 12.95
CA ILE A 7 -2.00 -14.45 12.84
C ILE A 7 -0.53 -14.47 13.28
N GLU A 8 -0.22 -15.24 14.31
CA GLU A 8 1.15 -15.44 14.77
C GLU A 8 1.66 -16.80 14.28
N LEU A 9 2.74 -16.79 13.51
CA LEU A 9 3.39 -18.02 13.07
C LEU A 9 4.35 -18.51 14.16
N ALA A 10 4.27 -19.80 14.48
CA ALA A 10 5.28 -20.45 15.30
C ALA A 10 6.56 -20.68 14.47
N GLU A 11 7.73 -20.56 15.10
CA GLU A 11 9.06 -20.66 14.47
C GLU A 11 9.30 -22.01 13.74
N ASP A 12 8.59 -23.06 14.14
CA ASP A 12 8.67 -24.43 13.57
C ASP A 12 7.41 -24.85 12.78
N SER A 13 6.59 -23.90 12.33
CA SER A 13 5.39 -24.20 11.56
C SER A 13 5.76 -24.75 10.17
N ALA A 14 5.71 -26.08 10.01
CA ALA A 14 5.77 -26.75 8.71
C ALA A 14 4.71 -26.20 7.75
N ALA A 15 4.91 -26.41 6.44
CA ALA A 15 4.00 -26.00 5.36
C ALA A 15 2.58 -26.58 5.56
N ALA A 16 1.73 -25.85 6.26
CA ALA A 16 0.31 -26.10 6.38
C ALA A 16 -0.43 -25.48 5.18
N ALA A 17 -1.62 -25.99 4.88
CA ALA A 17 -2.47 -25.37 3.86
C ALA A 17 -2.77 -23.91 4.25
N PRO A 18 -2.77 -22.97 3.28
CA PRO A 18 -3.08 -21.57 3.55
C PRO A 18 -4.46 -21.42 4.19
N LEU A 19 -4.60 -20.46 5.11
CA LEU A 19 -5.87 -20.17 5.77
C LEU A 19 -6.82 -19.45 4.80
N CYS A 20 -8.01 -20.00 4.57
CA CYS A 20 -9.08 -19.38 3.79
C CYS A 20 -9.80 -18.25 4.57
N LEU A 21 -9.03 -17.34 5.18
CA LEU A 21 -9.55 -16.31 6.07
C LEU A 21 -10.53 -15.36 5.37
N LEU A 22 -10.29 -15.08 4.09
CA LEU A 22 -11.02 -14.05 3.34
C LEU A 22 -12.43 -14.52 2.98
N ASP A 23 -12.67 -15.82 2.76
CA ASP A 23 -13.93 -16.39 2.25
C ASP A 23 -15.17 -16.01 3.08
N HIS A 24 -14.98 -15.77 4.38
CA HIS A 24 -16.05 -15.44 5.30
C HIS A 24 -16.35 -13.94 5.42
N LEU A 25 -15.56 -13.07 4.80
CA LEU A 25 -15.76 -11.61 4.88
C LEU A 25 -17.07 -11.17 4.24
N THR A 26 -17.56 -11.91 3.24
CA THR A 26 -18.85 -11.67 2.56
C THR A 26 -20.04 -11.66 3.52
N LEU A 27 -19.98 -12.47 4.59
CA LEU A 27 -21.05 -12.59 5.58
C LEU A 27 -21.15 -11.35 6.46
N LEU A 28 -20.12 -10.51 6.48
CA LEU A 28 -20.03 -9.32 7.31
C LEU A 28 -20.51 -8.09 6.53
N ILE A 29 -21.82 -8.05 6.22
CA ILE A 29 -22.44 -7.05 5.34
C ILE A 29 -22.36 -5.58 5.82
N GLN A 30 -21.92 -5.34 7.05
CA GLN A 30 -21.70 -3.99 7.61
C GLN A 30 -20.21 -3.66 7.78
N LEU A 31 -19.31 -4.52 7.30
CA LEU A 31 -17.87 -4.36 7.46
C LEU A 31 -17.36 -3.19 6.63
N GLU A 32 -16.81 -2.19 7.30
CA GLU A 32 -16.27 -0.98 6.69
C GLU A 32 -14.75 -0.94 6.76
N SER A 33 -14.15 -1.64 7.73
CA SER A 33 -12.71 -1.71 7.87
C SER A 33 -12.26 -3.12 8.20
N PHE A 34 -11.34 -3.63 7.40
CA PHE A 34 -10.70 -4.92 7.58
C PHE A 34 -9.19 -4.73 7.80
N LYS A 35 -8.63 -5.44 8.78
CA LYS A 35 -7.20 -5.52 9.03
C LYS A 35 -6.80 -6.99 9.15
N CYS A 36 -5.80 -7.43 8.39
CA CYS A 36 -5.15 -8.72 8.55
C CYS A 36 -3.65 -8.49 8.69
N VAL A 37 -3.03 -9.01 9.75
CA VAL A 37 -1.59 -8.92 9.96
C VAL A 37 -1.06 -10.29 10.33
N ILE A 38 -0.02 -10.72 9.63
CA ILE A 38 0.74 -11.92 9.90
C ILE A 38 2.05 -11.49 10.57
N VAL A 39 2.25 -11.96 11.79
CA VAL A 39 3.44 -11.69 12.59
C VAL A 39 4.51 -12.71 12.23
N ASN A 40 5.74 -12.25 12.04
CA ASN A 40 6.89 -13.03 11.57
C ASN A 40 6.63 -13.73 10.21
N PRO A 41 6.21 -12.99 9.17
CA PRO A 41 5.94 -13.61 7.88
C PRO A 41 7.23 -14.20 7.28
N THR A 42 7.16 -15.45 6.85
CA THR A 42 8.22 -16.10 6.07
C THR A 42 8.03 -15.77 4.60
N ARG A 43 9.10 -15.43 3.87
CA ARG A 43 9.02 -15.15 2.43
C ARG A 43 8.67 -16.38 1.57
N GLU A 44 8.76 -17.59 2.15
CA GLU A 44 8.67 -18.85 1.43
C GLU A 44 7.26 -19.43 1.36
N PHE A 45 6.37 -19.03 2.27
CA PHE A 45 5.05 -19.63 2.40
C PHE A 45 3.94 -18.59 2.49
N GLN A 46 2.92 -18.81 1.67
CA GLN A 46 1.68 -18.05 1.70
C GLN A 46 0.79 -18.59 2.82
N VAL A 47 0.66 -17.81 3.89
CA VAL A 47 -0.06 -18.20 5.12
C VAL A 47 -1.58 -18.04 4.96
N VAL A 48 -2.00 -17.08 4.14
CA VAL A 48 -3.42 -16.80 3.86
C VAL A 48 -3.67 -17.11 2.40
N ALA A 49 -4.72 -17.87 2.10
CA ALA A 49 -5.11 -18.18 0.74
C ALA A 49 -5.32 -16.89 -0.07
N ARG A 50 -4.93 -16.92 -1.34
CA ARG A 50 -5.13 -15.79 -2.26
C ARG A 50 -6.63 -15.51 -2.34
N PRO A 51 -7.04 -14.24 -2.35
CA PRO A 51 -8.40 -13.93 -2.74
C PRO A 51 -8.56 -14.32 -4.21
N ASP A 52 -9.58 -15.13 -4.53
CA ASP A 52 -9.83 -15.55 -5.91
C ASP A 52 -10.84 -14.62 -6.63
N SER A 53 -11.54 -13.75 -5.89
CA SER A 53 -12.57 -12.87 -6.43
C SER A 53 -12.84 -11.65 -5.54
N ILE A 54 -13.20 -10.53 -6.16
CA ILE A 54 -13.71 -9.33 -5.47
C ILE A 54 -14.98 -9.61 -4.66
N SER A 55 -15.79 -10.59 -5.09
CA SER A 55 -17.04 -10.97 -4.41
C SER A 55 -16.86 -11.41 -2.97
N ILE A 56 -15.62 -11.74 -2.56
CA ILE A 56 -15.24 -12.14 -1.21
C ILE A 56 -15.31 -10.95 -0.24
N PHE A 57 -15.18 -9.72 -0.74
CA PHE A 57 -15.23 -8.52 0.07
C PHE A 57 -16.62 -7.87 0.05
N PRO A 58 -17.16 -7.47 1.21
CA PRO A 58 -18.43 -6.76 1.26
C PRO A 58 -18.29 -5.38 0.61
N SER A 59 -19.31 -4.96 -0.14
CA SER A 59 -19.29 -3.68 -0.86
C SER A 59 -19.21 -2.48 0.09
N THR A 60 -19.58 -2.62 1.37
CA THR A 60 -19.46 -1.58 2.40
C THR A 60 -18.01 -1.30 2.83
N LEU A 61 -17.05 -2.11 2.38
CA LEU A 61 -15.67 -2.03 2.83
C LEU A 61 -15.00 -0.77 2.28
N ARG A 62 -14.53 0.08 3.19
CA ARG A 62 -13.89 1.36 2.90
C ARG A 62 -12.42 1.40 3.25
N LYS A 63 -11.95 0.50 4.12
CA LYS A 63 -10.56 0.45 4.56
C LYS A 63 -10.03 -0.96 4.63
N ILE A 64 -8.87 -1.17 4.05
CA ILE A 64 -8.10 -2.41 4.13
C ILE A 64 -6.72 -2.12 4.72
N THR A 65 -6.27 -2.99 5.61
CA THR A 65 -4.89 -3.03 6.08
C THR A 65 -4.39 -4.46 6.02
N LEU A 66 -3.37 -4.71 5.22
CA LEU A 66 -2.74 -6.02 5.09
C LEU A 66 -1.29 -5.96 5.54
N GLY A 67 -0.82 -7.02 6.19
CA GLY A 67 0.54 -7.13 6.69
C GLY A 67 1.02 -8.57 6.60
N GLY A 68 2.17 -8.83 5.97
CA GLY A 68 2.78 -10.16 5.96
C GLY A 68 2.05 -11.23 5.13
N CYS A 69 1.07 -10.85 4.31
CA CYS A 69 0.28 -11.80 3.52
C CYS A 69 1.06 -12.46 2.37
N GLY A 70 2.07 -11.78 1.83
CA GLY A 70 2.86 -12.31 0.70
C GLY A 70 2.03 -12.53 -0.56
N PHE A 71 1.01 -11.71 -0.81
CA PHE A 71 0.24 -11.83 -2.05
C PHE A 71 1.06 -11.34 -3.24
N PRO A 72 1.01 -12.01 -4.40
CA PRO A 72 1.68 -11.48 -5.58
C PRO A 72 0.90 -10.25 -6.11
N TRP A 73 1.60 -9.27 -6.67
CA TRP A 73 1.01 -7.99 -7.08
C TRP A 73 -0.14 -8.12 -8.10
N GLU A 74 -0.18 -9.19 -8.89
CA GLU A 74 -1.25 -9.47 -9.86
C GLU A 74 -2.62 -9.68 -9.18
N ASP A 75 -2.65 -10.00 -7.89
CA ASP A 75 -3.89 -10.11 -7.10
C ASP A 75 -4.41 -8.75 -6.63
N MET A 76 -3.61 -7.69 -6.72
CA MET A 76 -4.00 -6.35 -6.28
C MET A 76 -5.26 -5.85 -7.00
N LYS A 77 -5.46 -6.26 -8.26
CA LYS A 77 -6.67 -5.96 -9.06
C LYS A 77 -7.98 -6.27 -8.32
N ILE A 78 -7.96 -7.28 -7.44
CA ILE A 78 -9.14 -7.67 -6.65
C ILE A 78 -9.50 -6.57 -5.65
N LEU A 79 -8.50 -5.99 -4.99
CA LEU A 79 -8.69 -4.89 -4.06
C LEU A 79 -8.94 -3.57 -4.79
N ALA A 80 -8.30 -3.39 -5.95
CA ALA A 80 -8.40 -2.20 -6.77
C ALA A 80 -9.82 -1.96 -7.31
N GLN A 81 -10.54 -3.03 -7.61
CA GLN A 81 -11.92 -2.98 -8.11
C GLN A 81 -12.97 -2.69 -7.01
N LEU A 82 -12.57 -2.57 -5.73
CA LEU A 82 -13.53 -2.35 -4.64
C LEU A 82 -14.17 -0.96 -4.73
N PRO A 83 -15.51 -0.87 -4.90
CA PRO A 83 -16.16 0.36 -5.33
C PRO A 83 -16.17 1.47 -4.28
N ASN A 84 -15.97 1.10 -3.00
CA ASN A 84 -16.01 2.01 -1.86
C ASN A 84 -14.68 2.07 -1.10
N LEU A 85 -13.61 1.45 -1.61
CA LEU A 85 -12.33 1.45 -0.93
C LEU A 85 -11.70 2.85 -0.97
N GLU A 86 -11.52 3.42 0.21
CA GLU A 86 -10.96 4.76 0.41
C GLU A 86 -9.57 4.74 1.04
N ALA A 87 -9.23 3.69 1.80
CA ALA A 87 -7.95 3.60 2.47
C ALA A 87 -7.33 2.20 2.34
N LEU A 88 -6.15 2.14 1.72
CA LEU A 88 -5.34 0.93 1.60
C LEU A 88 -4.02 1.11 2.36
N LYS A 89 -3.69 0.15 3.22
CA LYS A 89 -2.42 0.15 3.97
C LYS A 89 -1.76 -1.22 3.81
N LEU A 90 -0.57 -1.24 3.22
CA LEU A 90 0.21 -2.44 2.97
C LEU A 90 1.48 -2.38 3.80
N ARG A 91 1.73 -3.42 4.59
CA ARG A 91 2.89 -3.49 5.51
C ARG A 91 3.65 -4.80 5.38
N CYS A 92 4.94 -4.77 5.65
CA CYS A 92 5.76 -5.97 5.89
C CYS A 92 5.52 -7.07 4.85
N TYR A 93 5.77 -6.81 3.56
CA TYR A 93 5.52 -7.76 2.46
C TYR A 93 4.06 -8.24 2.36
N ALA A 94 3.08 -7.37 2.60
CA ALA A 94 1.67 -7.66 2.35
C ALA A 94 1.44 -8.10 0.90
N PHE A 95 2.10 -7.43 -0.04
CA PHE A 95 2.29 -7.88 -1.41
C PHE A 95 3.79 -8.07 -1.70
N GLN A 96 4.11 -8.96 -2.64
CA GLN A 96 5.46 -9.35 -3.01
C GLN A 96 5.67 -9.31 -4.52
N GLY A 97 6.90 -9.00 -4.89
CA GLY A 97 7.33 -8.91 -6.28
C GLY A 97 7.86 -7.53 -6.64
N PRO A 98 8.63 -7.43 -7.74
CA PRO A 98 9.34 -6.21 -8.08
C PRO A 98 8.44 -5.14 -8.70
N GLU A 99 7.30 -5.52 -9.26
CA GLU A 99 6.49 -4.65 -10.12
C GLU A 99 5.06 -4.56 -9.63
N TRP A 100 4.54 -3.34 -9.54
CA TRP A 100 3.13 -3.05 -9.35
C TRP A 100 2.66 -2.05 -10.41
N GLU A 101 1.74 -2.48 -11.26
CA GLU A 101 1.09 -1.64 -12.26
C GLU A 101 -0.40 -1.43 -11.91
N LEU A 102 -0.90 -0.23 -12.15
CA LEU A 102 -2.31 0.12 -12.00
C LEU A 102 -2.99 0.28 -13.38
N ASP A 103 -4.22 -0.22 -13.48
CA ASP A 103 -5.06 -0.10 -14.67
C ASP A 103 -6.02 1.11 -14.61
N GLU A 104 -6.55 1.55 -15.75
CA GLU A 104 -7.36 2.80 -15.89
C GLU A 104 -8.62 2.88 -15.00
N GLU A 105 -9.10 1.76 -14.45
CA GLU A 105 -10.30 1.68 -13.61
C GLU A 105 -10.01 1.27 -12.15
N ASP A 106 -8.74 1.20 -11.78
CA ASP A 106 -8.33 0.81 -10.44
C ASP A 106 -8.55 1.94 -9.43
N PHE A 107 -8.94 1.58 -8.20
CA PHE A 107 -8.91 2.48 -7.05
C PHE A 107 -9.72 3.78 -7.20
N ILE A 108 -10.88 3.71 -7.86
CA ILE A 108 -11.76 4.86 -8.18
C ILE A 108 -12.16 5.79 -7.00
N ARG A 109 -12.00 5.35 -5.75
CA ARG A 109 -12.32 6.12 -4.54
C ARG A 109 -11.18 6.20 -3.53
N LEU A 110 -9.98 5.73 -3.89
CA LEU A 110 -8.87 5.68 -2.96
C LEU A 110 -8.41 7.10 -2.61
N LYS A 111 -8.40 7.38 -1.31
CA LYS A 111 -7.98 8.65 -0.70
C LYS A 111 -6.68 8.51 0.08
N PHE A 112 -6.40 7.32 0.61
CA PHE A 112 -5.22 7.07 1.43
C PHE A 112 -4.51 5.81 0.97
N LEU A 113 -3.22 5.94 0.64
CA LEU A 113 -2.34 4.81 0.32
C LEU A 113 -1.12 4.83 1.24
N LEU A 114 -0.84 3.69 1.88
CA LEU A 114 0.40 3.46 2.61
C LEU A 114 1.10 2.21 2.10
N LEU A 115 2.38 2.35 1.80
CA LEU A 115 3.34 1.29 1.49
C LEU A 115 4.45 1.32 2.55
N GLU A 116 4.63 0.23 3.29
CA GLU A 116 5.62 0.15 4.36
C GLU A 116 6.32 -1.21 4.35
N ASP A 117 7.65 -1.23 4.29
CA ASP A 117 8.45 -2.47 4.24
C ASP A 117 8.06 -3.40 3.06
N MET A 118 7.95 -2.83 1.85
CA MET A 118 7.68 -3.58 0.61
C MET A 118 8.98 -3.92 -0.14
N ASP A 119 8.98 -5.00 -0.92
CA ASP A 119 10.07 -5.38 -1.83
C ASP A 119 9.94 -4.80 -3.25
N ILE A 120 8.89 -4.00 -3.49
CA ILE A 120 8.61 -3.34 -4.77
C ILE A 120 9.82 -2.54 -5.27
N VAL A 121 10.07 -2.64 -6.57
CA VAL A 121 11.15 -1.95 -7.29
C VAL A 121 10.55 -0.90 -8.22
N GLU A 122 9.57 -1.28 -9.03
CA GLU A 122 8.88 -0.42 -9.99
C GLU A 122 7.42 -0.29 -9.59
N TRP A 123 6.98 0.95 -9.40
CA TRP A 123 5.58 1.30 -9.22
C TRP A 123 5.13 2.10 -10.43
N ARG A 124 4.21 1.53 -11.22
CA ARG A 124 3.69 2.10 -12.45
C ARG A 124 2.24 2.51 -12.22
N ALA A 125 1.99 3.82 -12.25
CA ALA A 125 0.65 4.36 -12.13
C ALA A 125 0.51 5.62 -12.98
N SER A 126 -0.63 5.75 -13.65
CA SER A 126 -1.07 7.02 -14.22
C SER A 126 -1.73 7.87 -13.14
N GLY A 127 -1.48 9.18 -13.16
CA GLY A 127 -2.10 10.14 -12.24
C GLY A 127 -3.62 10.20 -12.38
N GLN A 128 -4.13 9.75 -13.54
CA GLN A 128 -5.55 9.66 -13.81
C GLN A 128 -6.24 8.58 -12.95
N ILE A 129 -5.50 7.56 -12.52
CA ILE A 129 -6.04 6.44 -11.74
C ILE A 129 -6.24 6.85 -10.28
N LEU A 130 -5.30 7.63 -9.73
CA LEU A 130 -5.29 8.02 -8.32
C LEU A 130 -5.81 9.46 -8.09
N GLN A 131 -6.66 10.00 -8.97
CA GLN A 131 -7.13 11.41 -8.92
C GLN A 131 -7.76 11.87 -7.59
N ARG A 132 -8.22 10.94 -6.76
CA ARG A 132 -8.85 11.22 -5.45
C ARG A 132 -7.91 11.01 -4.27
N LEU A 133 -6.64 10.70 -4.52
CA LEU A 133 -5.67 10.42 -3.49
C LEU A 133 -5.37 11.71 -2.70
N GLU A 134 -5.72 11.70 -1.42
CA GLU A 134 -5.48 12.80 -0.49
C GLU A 134 -4.16 12.59 0.27
N HIS A 135 -3.75 11.33 0.51
CA HIS A 135 -2.55 11.01 1.27
C HIS A 135 -1.77 9.83 0.67
N LEU A 136 -0.47 10.05 0.46
CA LEU A 136 0.50 9.03 0.11
C LEU A 136 1.57 8.91 1.19
N VAL A 137 1.78 7.68 1.68
CA VAL A 137 2.82 7.36 2.67
C VAL A 137 3.68 6.21 2.15
N VAL A 138 4.98 6.43 2.03
CA VAL A 138 5.96 5.43 1.60
C VAL A 138 7.07 5.35 2.62
N ARG A 139 7.20 4.20 3.31
CA ARG A 139 8.17 4.02 4.38
C ARG A 139 8.99 2.75 4.18
N HIS A 140 10.29 2.82 4.41
CA HIS A 140 11.17 1.64 4.39
C HIS A 140 11.09 0.81 3.09
N CYS A 141 10.70 1.43 1.97
CA CYS A 141 10.64 0.79 0.67
C CYS A 141 12.01 0.95 -0.04
N TYR A 142 13.02 0.25 0.49
CA TYR A 142 14.42 0.44 0.12
C TYR A 142 14.78 0.07 -1.33
N ASN A 143 13.89 -0.64 -2.03
CA ASN A 143 14.09 -1.07 -3.41
C ASN A 143 13.34 -0.19 -4.43
N LEU A 144 12.34 0.57 -3.97
CA LEU A 144 11.49 1.37 -4.85
C LEU A 144 12.35 2.43 -5.56
N GLN A 145 12.26 2.47 -6.88
CA GLN A 145 13.06 3.37 -7.70
C GLN A 145 12.51 4.79 -7.64
N GLU A 146 11.21 4.99 -7.81
CA GLU A 146 10.61 6.32 -7.84
C GLU A 146 9.12 6.27 -7.48
N ILE A 147 8.56 7.44 -7.18
CA ILE A 147 7.10 7.64 -7.11
C ILE A 147 6.61 8.00 -8.52
N PRO A 148 5.53 7.37 -9.04
CA PRO A 148 5.06 7.59 -10.40
C PRO A 148 4.86 9.08 -10.76
N TYR A 149 5.28 9.47 -11.98
CA TYR A 149 5.07 10.81 -12.58
C TYR A 149 3.60 11.22 -12.79
N GLY A 150 2.65 10.35 -12.44
CA GLY A 150 1.25 10.72 -12.41
C GLY A 150 0.87 11.54 -11.18
N ILE A 151 1.56 11.31 -10.07
CA ILE A 151 1.09 11.74 -8.74
C ILE A 151 1.26 13.24 -8.54
N ASP A 152 2.24 13.85 -9.20
CA ASP A 152 2.50 15.29 -9.17
C ASP A 152 1.37 16.15 -9.75
N TYR A 153 0.46 15.58 -10.55
CA TYR A 153 -0.71 16.28 -11.09
C TYR A 153 -1.99 16.12 -10.24
N ILE A 154 -1.94 15.36 -9.14
CA ILE A 154 -3.11 15.10 -8.29
C ILE A 154 -3.33 16.31 -7.38
N THR A 155 -4.28 17.17 -7.73
CA THR A 155 -4.60 18.38 -6.94
C THR A 155 -5.36 18.11 -5.65
N THR A 156 -5.82 16.87 -5.43
CA THR A 156 -6.45 16.46 -4.17
C THR A 156 -5.44 16.04 -3.10
N LEU A 157 -4.15 15.93 -3.45
CA LEU A 157 -3.11 15.49 -2.54
C LEU A 157 -2.86 16.55 -1.46
N GLN A 158 -3.02 16.14 -0.21
CA GLN A 158 -2.87 16.97 0.99
C GLN A 158 -1.72 16.50 1.88
N GLY A 159 -1.29 15.24 1.75
CA GLY A 159 -0.14 14.75 2.50
C GLY A 159 0.72 13.79 1.70
N LEU A 160 2.02 14.03 1.74
CA LEU A 160 3.05 13.16 1.20
C LEU A 160 4.08 12.87 2.29
N GLU A 161 4.27 11.60 2.61
CA GLU A 161 5.27 11.17 3.58
C GLU A 161 6.21 10.15 2.97
N VAL A 162 7.51 10.41 3.07
CA VAL A 162 8.59 9.50 2.65
C VAL A 162 9.56 9.33 3.81
N VAL A 163 9.70 8.10 4.31
CA VAL A 163 10.60 7.78 5.43
C VAL A 163 11.53 6.64 5.03
N ASP A 164 12.84 6.85 5.17
CA ASP A 164 13.86 5.81 4.97
C ASP A 164 13.73 5.07 3.63
N CYS A 165 13.51 5.82 2.55
CA CYS A 165 13.48 5.32 1.17
C CYS A 165 14.77 5.68 0.42
N ARG A 166 14.89 5.19 -0.82
CA ARG A 166 16.01 5.56 -1.70
C ARG A 166 16.03 7.06 -2.00
N PRO A 167 17.21 7.65 -2.27
CA PRO A 167 17.32 9.04 -2.70
C PRO A 167 16.41 9.39 -3.89
N SER A 168 16.24 8.50 -4.86
CA SER A 168 15.37 8.72 -6.02
C SER A 168 13.87 8.81 -5.68
N VAL A 169 13.43 8.15 -4.60
CA VAL A 169 12.05 8.30 -4.06
C VAL A 169 11.92 9.67 -3.38
N VAL A 170 12.97 10.12 -2.69
CA VAL A 170 13.03 11.48 -2.11
C VAL A 170 13.00 12.53 -3.21
N ASP A 171 13.77 12.37 -4.29
CA ASP A 171 13.76 13.25 -5.46
C ASP A 171 12.36 13.32 -6.10
N SER A 172 11.67 12.18 -6.18
CA SER A 172 10.29 12.12 -6.66
C SER A 172 9.34 12.91 -5.75
N ALA A 173 9.51 12.83 -4.44
CA ALA A 173 8.69 13.56 -3.48
C ALA A 173 8.92 15.08 -3.53
N LEU A 174 10.17 15.51 -3.72
CA LEU A 174 10.51 16.91 -3.94
C LEU A 174 9.92 17.43 -5.25
N ARG A 175 10.02 16.66 -6.34
CA ARG A 175 9.38 16.97 -7.63
C ARG A 175 7.87 17.14 -7.50
N ILE A 176 7.19 16.24 -6.77
CA ILE A 176 5.75 16.35 -6.50
C ILE A 176 5.45 17.65 -5.75
N LYS A 177 6.25 17.98 -4.73
CA LYS A 177 6.10 19.22 -3.98
C LYS A 177 6.21 20.46 -4.87
N GLU A 178 7.27 20.55 -5.67
CA GLU A 178 7.51 21.67 -6.60
C GLU A 178 6.35 21.83 -7.59
N MET A 179 5.88 20.74 -8.20
CA MET A 179 4.73 20.79 -9.11
C MET A 179 3.45 21.27 -8.42
N GLN A 180 3.22 20.88 -7.16
CA GLN A 180 2.03 21.25 -6.42
C GLN A 180 2.05 22.73 -6.02
N GLU A 181 3.23 23.29 -5.73
CA GLU A 181 3.44 24.73 -5.56
C GLU A 181 3.13 25.49 -6.88
N ASP A 182 3.59 24.98 -8.03
CA ASP A 182 3.27 25.57 -9.35
C ASP A 182 1.77 25.55 -9.66
N LEU A 183 1.05 24.53 -9.17
CA LEU A 183 -0.41 24.39 -9.28
C LEU A 183 -1.18 25.17 -8.21
N SER A 184 -0.50 25.95 -7.35
CA SER A 184 -1.09 26.70 -6.24
C SER A 184 -1.85 25.83 -5.22
N ASN A 185 -1.41 24.57 -5.02
CA ASN A 185 -1.91 23.72 -3.95
C ASN A 185 -1.08 23.90 -2.67
N ASP A 186 -1.34 25.00 -1.97
CA ASP A 186 -0.62 25.37 -0.74
C ASP A 186 -0.93 24.44 0.46
N ASP A 187 -1.94 23.57 0.34
CA ASP A 187 -2.39 22.67 1.42
C ASP A 187 -1.55 21.39 1.54
N LEU A 188 -0.65 21.11 0.58
CA LEU A 188 0.18 19.90 0.60
C LEU A 188 1.22 19.93 1.72
N GLN A 189 1.09 19.01 2.67
CA GLN A 189 2.08 18.77 3.70
C GLN A 189 3.06 17.67 3.27
N VAL A 190 4.35 17.98 3.21
CA VAL A 190 5.41 17.03 2.83
C VAL A 190 6.33 16.75 4.01
N LEU A 191 6.45 15.47 4.36
CA LEU A 191 7.39 14.96 5.37
C LEU A 191 8.39 14.03 4.69
N ILE A 192 9.68 14.37 4.78
CA ILE A 192 10.77 13.54 4.26
C ILE A 192 11.76 13.31 5.41
N GLU A 193 11.92 12.05 5.80
CA GLU A 193 12.85 11.64 6.85
C GLU A 193 13.79 10.55 6.33
N SER A 194 15.07 10.64 6.69
CA SER A 194 16.06 9.62 6.36
C SER A 194 17.10 9.48 7.46
N THR A 195 17.21 8.27 8.01
CA THR A 195 18.20 7.87 9.02
C THR A 195 19.61 7.72 8.42
N TRP A 196 19.74 7.73 7.09
CA TRP A 196 21.02 7.72 6.37
C TRP A 196 21.89 8.94 6.68
N ASN A 197 21.28 10.10 6.95
CA ASN A 197 21.99 11.37 7.12
C ASN A 197 22.75 11.50 8.46
N GLU A 198 22.50 10.61 9.43
CA GLU A 198 23.19 10.64 10.73
C GLU A 198 24.53 9.87 10.72
N LYS A 199 24.81 9.08 9.68
CA LYS A 199 26.03 8.24 9.61
C LYS A 199 27.19 8.89 8.86
N THR A 200 26.97 9.95 8.10
CA THR A 200 27.99 10.59 7.23
C THR A 200 28.78 11.73 7.90
N THR A 201 28.44 12.12 9.13
CA THR A 201 29.16 13.17 9.89
C THR A 201 30.14 12.64 10.95
N LYS A 202 30.41 11.32 10.95
CA LYS A 202 31.50 10.73 11.74
C LYS A 202 32.47 10.01 10.82
N ASN A 203 33.43 10.77 10.29
CA ASN A 203 34.78 10.31 9.94
C ASN A 203 35.72 11.52 9.85
#